data_AF-A0A7J6VTF8-F1
#
_entry.id   AF-A0A7J6VTF8-F1
#
_cell.length_a   1.000
_cell.length_b   1.000
_cell.length_c   1.000
_cell.angle_alpha   90.00
_cell.angle_beta   90.00
_cell.angle_gamma   90.00
#
_symmetry.space_group_name_H-M   'P 1'
#
loop_
_entity.id
_entity.type
_entity.pdbx_description
1 polymer ?
#
loop_
_entity_poly.entity_id
_entity_poly.type
_entity_poly.pdbx_seq_one_letter_code
_entity_poly.pdbx_strand_id
1 'polypeptide(L)'
;MCVPVSPGNSRLIEFYPTKYGSIVPRWVAHLGNNLILDSDLRLLHLQEHKINDAGLTNWQKVSFVPTKADAMVIAFRMWLRKYSGGQFDWGTKFSGYLPPTPPKEQLLDRYRSHVLNCSSCRMALKGLKALEVTLQVISASIGIAAAMKQNVMTMAAKVVMVSTAMLFFAASKWLSHFIYKNFYFHDYNHALSKAKWISLI
;
A
#
# COMPACT_ATOMS: atom_id res chain seq x y z
N MET A 1 8.61 -11.18 -10.36
CA MET A 1 9.61 -10.66 -11.32
C MET A 1 9.55 -9.15 -11.31
N CYS A 2 10.68 -8.45 -11.33
CA CYS A 2 10.72 -6.99 -11.41
C CYS A 2 11.42 -6.60 -12.71
N VAL A 3 10.84 -5.68 -13.48
CA VAL A 3 11.36 -5.24 -14.79
C VAL A 3 11.57 -3.73 -14.77
N PRO A 4 12.80 -3.22 -14.96
CA PRO A 4 13.06 -1.79 -15.04
C PRO A 4 12.33 -1.19 -16.26
N VAL A 5 11.67 -0.04 -16.08
CA VAL A 5 10.92 0.64 -17.17
C VAL A 5 11.46 2.04 -17.48
N SER A 6 12.07 2.70 -16.50
CA SER A 6 12.84 3.94 -16.63
C SER A 6 13.70 4.11 -15.36
N PRO A 7 14.68 5.04 -15.34
CA PRO A 7 15.43 5.34 -14.12
C PRO A 7 14.49 5.60 -12.93
N GLY A 8 14.77 4.96 -11.78
CA GLY A 8 13.96 5.06 -10.56
C GLY A 8 12.58 4.39 -10.62
N ASN A 9 12.25 3.66 -11.69
CA ASN A 9 10.94 3.04 -11.87
C ASN A 9 11.07 1.61 -12.39
N SER A 10 10.40 0.69 -11.71
CA SER A 10 10.30 -0.71 -12.13
C SER A 10 8.88 -1.22 -12.04
N ARG A 11 8.53 -2.15 -12.92
CA ARG A 11 7.26 -2.87 -12.89
C ARG A 11 7.43 -4.20 -12.19
N LEU A 12 6.67 -4.40 -11.11
CA LEU A 12 6.55 -5.70 -10.48
C LEU A 12 5.48 -6.53 -11.20
N ILE A 13 5.85 -7.75 -11.56
CA ILE A 13 4.97 -8.78 -12.12
C ILE A 13 4.95 -9.94 -11.14
N GLU A 14 3.79 -10.20 -10.58
CA GLU A 14 3.56 -11.27 -9.64
C GLU A 14 2.62 -12.31 -10.25
N PHE A 15 3.02 -13.58 -10.18
CA PHE A 15 2.23 -14.69 -10.68
C PHE A 15 1.93 -15.63 -9.53
N TYR A 16 0.64 -15.86 -9.27
CA TYR A 16 0.19 -16.84 -8.31
C TYR A 16 -0.34 -18.07 -9.06
N PRO A 17 0.38 -19.21 -9.03
CA PRO A 17 -0.05 -20.44 -9.70
C PRO A 17 -1.29 -21.05 -9.03
N THR A 18 -1.59 -20.68 -7.79
CA THR A 18 -2.75 -21.17 -7.06
C THR A 18 -3.99 -20.34 -7.35
N LYS A 19 -5.09 -20.99 -7.74
CA LYS A 19 -6.42 -20.47 -7.45
C LYS A 19 -6.47 -20.30 -5.93
N TYR A 20 -6.43 -19.07 -5.42
CA TYR A 20 -6.77 -18.81 -4.02
C TYR A 20 -8.03 -19.63 -3.71
N GLY A 21 -7.97 -20.50 -2.70
CA GLY A 21 -9.10 -21.34 -2.32
C GLY A 21 -10.39 -20.50 -2.30
N SER A 22 -11.50 -21.06 -2.79
CA SER A 22 -12.67 -20.32 -3.30
C SER A 22 -13.38 -19.38 -2.30
N ILE A 23 -12.87 -19.24 -1.08
CA ILE A 23 -13.48 -18.54 0.05
C ILE A 23 -12.91 -17.12 0.22
N VAL A 24 -11.64 -16.85 -0.14
CA VAL A 24 -11.01 -15.53 0.08
C VAL A 24 -11.04 -14.70 -1.20
N PRO A 25 -11.69 -13.52 -1.22
CA PRO A 25 -11.68 -12.63 -2.38
C PRO A 25 -10.25 -12.20 -2.75
N ARG A 26 -9.92 -12.22 -4.05
CA ARG A 26 -8.56 -11.88 -4.55
C ARG A 26 -8.01 -10.56 -4.01
N TRP A 27 -8.86 -9.54 -3.85
CA TRP A 27 -8.42 -8.23 -3.35
C TRP A 27 -7.94 -8.27 -1.89
N VAL A 28 -8.45 -9.22 -1.07
CA VAL A 28 -8.01 -9.41 0.32
C VAL A 28 -6.60 -9.96 0.35
N ALA A 29 -6.30 -10.97 -0.49
CA ALA A 29 -4.94 -11.49 -0.61
C ALA A 29 -3.95 -10.41 -1.05
N HIS A 30 -4.35 -9.54 -1.98
CA HIS A 30 -3.51 -8.43 -2.42
C HIS A 30 -3.19 -7.44 -1.29
N LEU A 31 -4.04 -7.28 -0.27
CA LEU A 31 -3.72 -6.42 0.87
C LEU A 31 -2.45 -6.91 1.58
N GLY A 32 -2.31 -8.23 1.79
CA GLY A 32 -1.12 -8.82 2.39
C GLY A 32 0.14 -8.57 1.57
N ASN A 33 0.07 -8.81 0.26
CA ASN A 33 1.22 -8.59 -0.63
C ASN A 33 1.64 -7.12 -0.67
N ASN A 34 0.67 -6.21 -0.78
CA ASN A 34 0.94 -4.78 -0.81
C ASN A 34 1.61 -4.32 0.49
N LEU A 35 1.30 -4.92 1.65
CA LEU A 35 2.02 -4.61 2.88
C LEU A 35 3.51 -4.92 2.79
N ILE A 36 3.89 -6.07 2.20
CA ILE A 36 5.29 -6.47 2.03
C ILE A 36 5.99 -5.52 1.04
N LEU A 37 5.33 -5.20 -0.08
CA LEU A 37 5.91 -4.32 -1.09
C LEU A 37 6.11 -2.90 -0.56
N ASP A 38 5.11 -2.36 0.12
CA ASP A 38 5.15 -0.99 0.61
C ASP A 38 6.14 -0.84 1.79
N SER A 39 6.45 -1.93 2.52
CA SER A 39 7.49 -1.89 3.54
C SER A 39 8.88 -1.71 2.91
N ASP A 40 9.16 -2.36 1.79
CA ASP A 40 10.52 -2.32 1.24
C ASP A 40 10.71 -1.17 0.25
N LEU A 41 9.63 -0.67 -0.36
CA LEU A 41 9.67 0.32 -1.44
C LEU A 41 10.51 1.56 -1.11
N ARG A 42 10.32 2.14 0.09
CA ARG A 42 11.08 3.34 0.48
C ARG A 42 12.56 3.03 0.71
N LEU A 43 12.88 1.87 1.28
CA LEU A 43 14.27 1.47 1.51
C LEU A 43 14.99 1.25 0.18
N LEU A 44 14.35 0.55 -0.76
CA LEU A 44 14.88 0.31 -2.10
C LEU A 44 15.10 1.62 -2.85
N HIS A 45 14.11 2.53 -2.83
CA HIS A 45 14.21 3.86 -3.45
C HIS A 45 15.41 4.64 -2.91
N LEU A 46 15.53 4.77 -1.58
CA LEU A 46 16.64 5.50 -0.96
C LEU A 46 18.00 4.82 -1.18
N GLN A 47 18.04 3.49 -1.24
CA GLN A 47 19.26 2.75 -1.51
C GLN A 47 19.74 2.98 -2.94
N GLU A 48 18.84 3.01 -3.93
CA GLU A 48 19.17 3.31 -5.33
C GLU A 48 19.82 4.70 -5.46
N HIS A 49 19.22 5.71 -4.83
CA HIS A 49 19.79 7.05 -4.77
C HIS A 49 21.18 7.09 -4.13
N LYS A 50 21.36 6.47 -2.97
CA LYS A 50 22.68 6.44 -2.30
C LYS A 50 23.75 5.74 -3.14
N ILE A 51 23.39 4.66 -3.84
CA ILE A 51 24.31 3.95 -4.73
C ILE A 51 24.67 4.82 -5.93
N ASN A 52 23.70 5.53 -6.50
CA ASN A 52 23.93 6.47 -7.59
C ASN A 52 24.89 7.59 -7.16
N ASP A 53 24.69 8.18 -5.98
CA ASP A 53 25.51 9.28 -5.46
C ASP A 53 26.94 8.84 -5.10
N ALA A 54 27.12 7.63 -4.56
CA ALA A 54 28.45 7.06 -4.30
C ALA A 54 29.19 6.68 -5.60
N GLY A 55 28.45 6.50 -6.69
CA GLY A 55 28.92 5.92 -7.94
C GLY A 55 28.83 4.39 -7.94
N LEU A 56 28.45 3.82 -9.07
CA LEU A 56 28.17 2.39 -9.25
C LEU A 56 29.34 1.48 -8.88
N THR A 57 30.58 1.95 -9.00
CA THR A 57 31.78 1.19 -8.62
C THR A 57 32.05 1.18 -7.11
N ASN A 58 31.50 2.15 -6.37
CA ASN A 58 31.70 2.34 -4.93
C ASN A 58 30.47 1.93 -4.10
N TRP A 59 29.52 1.19 -4.67
CA TRP A 59 28.26 0.84 -4.01
C TRP A 59 28.41 0.18 -2.63
N GLN A 60 29.51 -0.54 -2.39
CA GLN A 60 29.82 -1.19 -1.11
C GLN A 60 30.06 -0.20 0.04
N LYS A 61 30.45 1.04 -0.26
CA LYS A 61 30.63 2.10 0.75
C LYS A 61 29.31 2.54 1.37
N VAL A 62 28.20 2.36 0.65
CA VAL A 62 26.85 2.78 1.07
C VAL A 62 25.90 1.61 1.32
N SER A 63 26.27 0.40 0.91
CA SER A 63 25.54 -0.84 1.19
C SER A 63 26.47 -1.85 1.86
N PHE A 64 26.39 -1.94 3.18
CA PHE A 64 27.20 -2.85 3.98
C PHE A 64 26.65 -4.29 3.89
N VAL A 65 27.47 -5.21 3.38
CA VAL A 65 27.12 -6.62 3.15
C VAL A 65 28.22 -7.54 3.70
N PRO A 66 28.41 -7.58 5.03
CA PRO A 66 29.62 -8.14 5.65
C PRO A 66 29.64 -9.67 5.76
N THR A 67 28.50 -10.34 5.55
CA THR A 67 28.35 -11.75 5.93
C THR A 67 28.30 -12.68 4.72
N LYS A 68 28.51 -13.98 4.97
CA LYS A 68 28.34 -15.01 3.93
C LYS A 68 26.90 -15.10 3.41
N ALA A 69 25.90 -14.66 4.19
CA ALA A 69 24.51 -14.63 3.74
C ALA A 69 24.29 -13.62 2.59
N ASP A 70 25.17 -12.62 2.48
CA ASP A 70 25.10 -11.59 1.44
C ASP A 70 25.78 -12.00 0.12
N ALA A 71 26.34 -13.21 0.05
CA ALA A 71 27.13 -13.67 -1.10
C ALA A 71 26.37 -13.54 -2.43
N MET A 72 25.06 -13.80 -2.44
CA MET A 72 24.24 -13.65 -3.66
C MET A 72 24.04 -12.19 -4.07
N VAL A 73 23.94 -11.26 -3.12
CA VAL A 73 23.86 -9.82 -3.41
C VAL A 73 25.16 -9.34 -4.05
N ILE A 74 26.30 -9.77 -3.50
CA ILE A 74 27.63 -9.46 -4.04
C ILE A 74 27.78 -10.06 -5.44
N ALA A 75 27.48 -11.35 -5.61
CA ALA A 75 27.58 -12.05 -6.89
C ALA A 75 26.70 -11.41 -7.97
N PHE A 76 25.47 -11.03 -7.63
CA PHE A 76 24.57 -10.33 -8.54
C PHE A 76 25.15 -8.98 -8.99
N ARG A 77 25.68 -8.17 -8.07
CA ARG A 77 26.28 -6.88 -8.44
C ARG A 77 27.58 -7.02 -9.24
N MET A 78 28.38 -8.05 -8.97
CA MET A 78 29.55 -8.38 -9.79
C MET A 78 29.14 -8.80 -11.21
N TRP A 79 28.11 -9.62 -11.33
CA TRP A 79 27.53 -10.01 -12.61
C TRP A 79 27.02 -8.77 -13.37
N LEU A 80 26.24 -7.90 -12.73
CA LEU A 80 25.74 -6.67 -13.33
C LEU A 80 26.88 -5.77 -13.82
N ARG A 81 27.93 -5.59 -13.00
CA ARG A 81 29.14 -4.84 -13.40
C ARG A 81 29.81 -5.46 -14.63
N LYS A 82 29.99 -6.78 -14.64
CA LYS A 82 30.69 -7.49 -15.72
C LYS A 82 29.94 -7.38 -17.06
N TYR A 83 28.62 -7.47 -17.05
CA TYR A 83 27.83 -7.57 -18.28
C TYR A 83 27.14 -6.28 -18.71
N SER A 84 27.06 -5.26 -17.85
CA SER A 84 26.34 -4.00 -18.14
C SER A 84 27.04 -2.74 -17.62
N GLY A 85 28.30 -2.83 -17.17
CA GLY A 85 28.99 -1.70 -16.55
C GLY A 85 28.42 -1.28 -15.19
N GLY A 86 27.47 -2.05 -14.64
CA GLY A 86 26.84 -1.81 -13.35
C GLY A 86 25.52 -1.03 -13.43
N GLN A 87 25.00 -0.80 -14.62
CA GLN A 87 23.76 -0.06 -14.87
C GLN A 87 22.97 -0.67 -16.02
N PHE A 88 21.69 -0.34 -16.10
CA PHE A 88 20.89 -0.65 -17.28
C PHE A 88 21.22 0.33 -18.40
N ASP A 89 21.33 -0.18 -19.62
CA ASP A 89 21.34 0.66 -20.82
C ASP A 89 19.91 1.12 -21.10
N TRP A 90 19.67 2.43 -20.93
CA TRP A 90 18.37 3.05 -21.16
C TRP A 90 18.19 3.55 -22.60
N GLY A 91 19.17 3.30 -23.47
CA GLY A 91 19.21 3.80 -24.84
C GLY A 91 19.16 5.33 -24.89
N THR A 92 18.51 5.86 -25.92
CA THR A 92 18.42 7.32 -26.15
C THR A 92 17.20 7.97 -25.50
N LYS A 93 16.26 7.17 -24.98
CA LYS A 93 14.98 7.68 -24.44
C LYS A 93 15.12 8.31 -23.06
N PHE A 94 16.07 7.83 -22.26
CA PHE A 94 16.29 8.34 -20.91
C PHE A 94 17.76 8.67 -20.73
N SER A 95 18.02 9.74 -19.97
CA SER A 95 19.38 10.18 -19.62
C SER A 95 20.07 9.31 -18.57
N GLY A 96 19.36 8.32 -18.01
CA GLY A 96 19.86 7.45 -16.93
C GLY A 96 19.79 8.06 -15.53
N TYR A 97 19.54 9.38 -15.40
CA TYR A 97 19.46 10.05 -14.11
C TYR A 97 18.19 9.68 -13.35
N LEU A 98 18.34 9.46 -12.04
CA LEU A 98 17.22 9.24 -11.14
C LEU A 98 16.44 10.56 -10.94
N PRO A 99 15.10 10.51 -10.96
CA PRO A 99 14.28 11.67 -10.59
C PRO A 99 14.49 12.01 -9.11
N PRO A 100 14.24 13.25 -8.68
CA PRO A 100 14.32 13.61 -7.27
C PRO A 100 13.38 12.74 -6.42
N THR A 101 13.78 12.46 -5.17
CA THR A 101 12.94 11.69 -4.25
C THR A 101 11.65 12.44 -3.96
N PRO A 102 10.48 11.86 -4.29
CA PRO A 102 9.20 12.52 -4.03
C PRO A 102 8.84 12.47 -2.53
N PRO A 103 7.82 13.22 -2.10
CA PRO A 103 7.21 13.04 -0.77
C PRO A 103 6.80 11.58 -0.54
N LYS A 104 6.86 11.15 0.72
CA LYS A 104 6.60 9.74 1.09
C LYS A 104 5.21 9.28 0.68
N GLU A 105 4.23 10.18 0.78
CA GLU A 105 2.83 9.96 0.42
C GLU A 105 2.68 9.67 -1.07
N GLN A 106 3.48 10.31 -1.90
CA GLN A 106 3.50 10.07 -3.35
C GLN A 106 4.27 8.78 -3.69
N LEU A 107 5.39 8.52 -2.99
CA LEU A 107 6.18 7.29 -3.21
C LEU A 107 5.38 6.04 -2.85
N LEU A 108 4.59 6.09 -1.77
CA LEU A 108 3.79 4.98 -1.24
C LEU A 108 2.31 5.09 -1.67
N ASP A 109 2.00 5.80 -2.76
CA ASP A 109 0.64 5.88 -3.32
C ASP A 109 0.24 4.53 -3.95
N ARG A 110 -0.41 3.70 -3.13
CA ARG A 110 -0.92 2.38 -3.53
C ARG A 110 -2.04 2.48 -4.56
N TYR A 111 -2.80 3.57 -4.55
CA TYR A 111 -3.88 3.72 -5.50
C TYR A 111 -3.33 3.80 -6.92
N ARG A 112 -2.30 4.63 -7.12
CA ARG A 112 -1.61 4.80 -8.41
C ARG A 112 -0.78 3.57 -8.78
N SER A 113 0.00 3.02 -7.85
CA SER A 113 0.91 1.91 -8.15
C SER A 113 0.18 0.59 -8.41
N HIS A 114 -0.97 0.37 -7.76
CA HIS A 114 -1.68 -0.91 -7.80
C HIS A 114 -3.18 -0.78 -8.13
N VAL A 115 -3.96 -0.09 -7.29
CA VAL A 115 -5.44 -0.19 -7.31
C VAL A 115 -6.02 0.25 -8.65
N LEU A 116 -5.50 1.31 -9.26
CA LEU A 116 -5.97 1.82 -10.55
C LEU A 116 -5.86 0.76 -11.67
N ASN A 117 -4.81 -0.04 -11.63
CA ASN A 117 -4.45 -1.05 -12.64
C ASN A 117 -4.98 -2.46 -12.29
N CYS A 118 -5.45 -2.68 -11.06
CA CYS A 118 -5.94 -3.96 -10.58
C CYS A 118 -7.48 -4.01 -10.54
N SER A 119 -8.10 -4.81 -11.41
CA SER A 119 -9.56 -4.87 -11.51
C SER A 119 -10.24 -5.34 -10.20
N SER A 120 -9.68 -6.33 -9.50
CA SER A 120 -10.24 -6.83 -8.24
C SER A 120 -10.22 -5.77 -7.14
N CYS A 121 -9.08 -5.10 -6.93
CA CYS A 121 -8.95 -4.05 -5.92
C CYS A 121 -9.75 -2.80 -6.28
N ARG A 122 -9.80 -2.42 -7.56
CA ARG A 122 -10.64 -1.29 -8.03
C ARG A 122 -12.12 -1.53 -7.78
N MET A 123 -12.62 -2.74 -8.08
CA MET A 123 -14.02 -3.10 -7.82
C MET A 123 -14.31 -3.16 -6.31
N ALA A 124 -13.39 -3.73 -5.52
CA ALA A 124 -13.52 -3.75 -4.06
C ALA A 124 -13.59 -2.35 -3.48
N LEU A 125 -12.69 -1.45 -3.88
CA LEU A 125 -12.69 -0.05 -3.45
C LEU A 125 -14.01 0.65 -3.78
N LYS A 126 -14.54 0.45 -5.00
CA LYS A 126 -15.84 1.01 -5.40
C LYS A 126 -16.97 0.49 -4.50
N GLY A 127 -17.02 -0.82 -4.25
CA GLY A 127 -18.04 -1.44 -3.40
C GLY A 127 -17.96 -0.96 -1.94
N LEU A 128 -16.74 -0.91 -1.37
CA LEU A 128 -16.52 -0.42 0.00
C LEU A 128 -16.87 1.07 0.14
N LYS A 129 -16.59 1.89 -0.87
CA LYS A 129 -17.00 3.30 -0.88
C LYS A 129 -18.52 3.47 -0.99
N ALA A 130 -19.19 2.64 -1.79
CA ALA A 130 -20.65 2.64 -1.83
C ALA A 130 -21.24 2.24 -0.46
N LEU A 131 -20.68 1.22 0.19
CA LEU A 131 -21.08 0.83 1.54
C LEU A 131 -20.86 1.94 2.56
N GLU A 132 -19.71 2.63 2.54
CA GLU A 132 -19.42 3.78 3.40
C GLU A 132 -20.52 4.85 3.30
N VAL A 133 -20.91 5.22 2.08
CA VAL A 133 -21.97 6.21 1.84
C VAL A 133 -23.34 5.69 2.31
N THR A 134 -23.67 4.43 2.02
CA THR A 134 -24.93 3.81 2.47
C THR A 134 -25.06 3.82 4.00
N LEU A 135 -23.99 3.49 4.73
CA LEU A 135 -23.99 3.54 6.19
C LEU A 135 -24.23 4.98 6.71
N GLN A 136 -23.66 5.99 6.05
CA GLN A 136 -23.89 7.40 6.40
C GLN A 136 -25.33 7.82 6.14
N VAL A 137 -25.91 7.43 4.99
CA VAL A 137 -27.31 7.74 4.65
C VAL A 137 -28.26 7.08 5.65
N ILE A 138 -28.05 5.81 5.99
CA ILE A 138 -28.86 5.09 7.00
C ILE A 138 -28.77 5.80 8.36
N SER A 139 -27.56 6.13 8.82
CA SER A 139 -27.34 6.85 10.08
C SER A 139 -28.09 8.19 10.12
N ALA A 140 -27.95 9.01 9.08
CA ALA A 140 -28.64 10.30 8.97
C ALA A 140 -30.17 10.12 8.95
N SER A 141 -30.66 9.14 8.22
CA SER A 141 -32.11 8.85 8.10
C SER A 141 -32.71 8.45 9.45
N ILE A 142 -32.02 7.61 10.22
CA ILE A 142 -32.44 7.22 11.57
C ILE A 142 -32.42 8.44 12.51
N GLY A 143 -31.38 9.27 12.45
CA GLY A 143 -31.28 10.49 13.24
C GLY A 143 -32.43 11.47 12.97
N ILE A 144 -32.76 11.69 11.69
CA ILE A 144 -33.90 12.53 11.29
C ILE A 144 -35.22 11.95 11.79
N ALA A 145 -35.45 10.65 11.60
CA ALA A 145 -36.66 9.98 12.06
C ALA A 145 -36.83 10.08 13.60
N ALA A 146 -35.73 9.96 14.34
CA ALA A 146 -35.72 10.11 15.79
C ALA A 146 -36.11 11.53 16.24
N ALA A 147 -35.63 12.55 15.53
CA ALA A 147 -35.96 13.95 15.80
C ALA A 147 -37.43 14.27 15.46
N MET A 148 -37.93 13.82 14.31
CA MET A 148 -39.32 14.08 13.88
C MET A 148 -40.36 13.48 14.84
N LYS A 149 -40.07 12.30 15.40
CA LYS A 149 -40.99 11.58 16.30
C LYS A 149 -40.70 11.81 17.78
N GLN A 150 -39.95 12.86 18.13
CA GLN A 150 -39.48 13.11 19.50
C GLN A 150 -40.61 13.17 20.54
N ASN A 151 -41.80 13.65 20.19
CA ASN A 151 -42.91 13.80 21.15
C ASN A 151 -43.80 12.56 21.23
N VAL A 152 -43.60 11.57 20.36
CA VAL A 152 -44.46 10.38 20.25
C VAL A 152 -43.76 9.12 20.80
N MET A 153 -42.43 9.09 20.80
CA MET A 153 -41.67 7.90 21.17
C MET A 153 -41.33 7.83 22.66
N THR A 154 -41.31 6.60 23.18
CA THR A 154 -40.78 6.32 24.51
C THR A 154 -39.30 6.66 24.60
N MET A 155 -38.81 6.97 25.80
CA MET A 155 -37.38 7.23 26.02
C MET A 155 -36.51 6.03 25.63
N ALA A 156 -36.97 4.80 25.89
CA ALA A 156 -36.27 3.60 25.46
C ALA A 156 -36.12 3.52 23.92
N ALA A 157 -37.19 3.80 23.16
CA ALA A 157 -37.14 3.78 21.70
C ALA A 157 -36.21 4.87 21.13
N LYS A 158 -36.19 6.06 21.75
CA LYS A 158 -35.25 7.13 21.38
C LYS A 158 -33.80 6.68 21.57
N VAL A 159 -33.48 6.13 22.74
CA VAL A 159 -32.12 5.65 23.05
C VAL A 159 -31.67 4.63 22.03
N VAL A 160 -32.52 3.63 21.72
CA VAL A 160 -32.19 2.57 20.74
C VAL A 160 -31.94 3.15 19.34
N MET A 161 -32.76 4.08 18.87
CA MET A 161 -32.55 4.66 17.54
C MET A 161 -31.30 5.54 17.47
N VAL A 162 -31.07 6.38 18.49
CA VAL A 162 -29.87 7.23 18.55
C VAL A 162 -28.61 6.37 18.62
N SER A 163 -28.58 5.32 19.46
CA SER A 163 -27.45 4.40 19.52
C SER A 163 -27.22 3.70 18.19
N THR A 164 -28.29 3.27 17.51
CA THR A 164 -28.20 2.64 16.19
C THR A 164 -27.61 3.60 15.16
N ALA A 165 -28.11 4.84 15.09
CA ALA A 165 -27.55 5.86 14.19
C ALA A 165 -26.06 6.11 14.46
N MET A 166 -25.66 6.22 15.74
CA MET A 166 -24.25 6.38 16.12
C MET A 166 -23.39 5.18 15.70
N LEU A 167 -23.89 3.95 15.85
CA LEU A 167 -23.19 2.74 15.40
C LEU A 167 -22.94 2.73 13.89
N PHE A 168 -23.96 3.04 13.08
CA PHE A 168 -23.81 3.15 11.63
C PHE A 168 -22.81 4.22 11.23
N PHE A 169 -22.83 5.37 11.91
CA PHE A 169 -21.85 6.44 11.66
C PHE A 169 -20.44 6.01 12.03
N ALA A 170 -20.25 5.41 13.20
CA ALA A 170 -18.95 4.91 13.66
C ALA A 170 -18.41 3.84 12.72
N ALA A 171 -19.24 2.90 12.27
CA ALA A 171 -18.89 1.89 11.27
C ALA A 171 -18.45 2.53 9.95
N SER A 172 -19.13 3.60 9.50
CA SER A 172 -18.73 4.33 8.29
C SER A 172 -17.36 5.00 8.43
N LYS A 173 -17.04 5.57 9.61
CA LYS A 173 -15.74 6.20 9.87
C LYS A 173 -14.62 5.18 9.97
N TRP A 174 -14.88 4.06 10.64
CA TRP A 174 -13.97 2.92 10.65
C TRP A 174 -13.69 2.42 9.23
N LEU A 175 -14.75 2.24 8.41
CA LEU A 175 -14.62 1.80 7.03
C LEU A 175 -13.85 2.81 6.17
N SER A 176 -14.06 4.11 6.37
CA SER A 176 -13.31 5.17 5.70
C SER A 176 -11.81 5.08 6.00
N HIS A 177 -11.45 4.88 7.27
CA HIS A 177 -10.06 4.68 7.70
C HIS A 177 -9.48 3.38 7.13
N PHE A 178 -10.24 2.28 7.16
CA PHE A 178 -9.87 1.01 6.55
C PHE A 178 -9.57 1.17 5.06
N ILE A 179 -10.45 1.87 4.32
CA ILE A 179 -10.26 2.12 2.89
C ILE A 179 -8.98 2.93 2.65
N TYR A 180 -8.79 4.03 3.39
CA TYR A 180 -7.60 4.86 3.22
C TYR A 180 -6.31 4.08 3.45
N LYS A 181 -6.23 3.35 4.57
CA LYS A 181 -5.05 2.57 4.96
C LYS A 181 -4.75 1.41 4.02
N ASN A 182 -5.77 0.80 3.42
CA ASN A 182 -5.62 -0.40 2.59
C ASN A 182 -5.56 -0.12 1.08
N PHE A 183 -6.09 1.00 0.59
CA PHE A 183 -6.16 1.28 -0.84
C PHE A 183 -5.39 2.53 -1.29
N TYR A 184 -4.99 3.42 -0.38
CA TYR A 184 -4.31 4.67 -0.73
C TYR A 184 -2.90 4.74 -0.17
N PHE A 185 -2.75 4.68 1.15
CA PHE A 185 -1.46 4.92 1.78
C PHE A 185 -1.33 4.11 3.08
N HIS A 186 -0.18 3.46 3.24
CA HIS A 186 0.19 2.79 4.48
C HIS A 186 1.59 3.24 4.88
N ASP A 187 1.68 3.88 6.03
CA ASP A 187 2.96 4.40 6.50
C ASP A 187 3.82 3.29 7.10
N TYR A 188 5.09 3.26 6.72
CA TYR A 188 6.10 2.41 7.34
C TYR A 188 7.17 3.24 8.04
N ASN A 189 7.35 2.99 9.34
CA ASN A 189 8.44 3.55 10.10
C ASN A 189 9.46 2.48 10.47
N HIS A 190 10.51 2.36 9.66
CA HIS A 190 11.58 1.40 9.89
C HIS A 190 12.45 1.71 11.11
N ALA A 191 12.38 2.94 11.67
CA ALA A 191 13.09 3.29 12.90
C ALA A 191 12.40 2.75 14.17
N LEU A 192 11.12 2.38 14.07
CA LEU A 192 10.34 1.82 15.16
C LEU A 192 9.90 0.41 14.78
N SER A 193 10.76 -0.60 14.97
CA SER A 193 10.37 -2.01 14.88
C SER A 193 9.50 -2.39 16.09
N LYS A 194 8.28 -1.83 16.19
CA LYS A 194 7.29 -2.41 17.09
C LYS A 194 6.79 -3.71 16.44
N ALA A 195 7.34 -4.83 16.90
CA ALA A 195 6.80 -6.15 16.63
C ALA A 195 5.34 -6.19 17.11
N LYS A 196 4.40 -5.89 16.21
CA LYS A 196 2.96 -6.12 16.39
C LYS A 196 2.47 -6.94 15.21
N TRP A 197 2.84 -8.21 15.22
CA TRP A 197 2.35 -9.22 14.27
C TRP A 197 0.97 -9.81 14.67
N ILE A 198 0.27 -9.25 15.67
CA ILE A 198 -0.98 -9.83 16.19
C ILE A 198 -2.07 -8.76 16.41
N SER A 199 -2.47 -8.01 15.39
CA SER A 199 -3.74 -7.25 15.48
C SER A 199 -4.42 -7.00 14.14
N LEU A 200 -4.39 -7.97 13.23
CA LEU A 200 -5.09 -7.90 11.93
C LEU A 200 -5.98 -9.13 11.66
N ILE A 201 -6.56 -9.69 12.72
CA ILE A 201 -7.80 -10.47 12.67
C ILE A 201 -8.81 -9.73 13.55
#